data_AF-A0A2U3N6E0-F1
#
_entry.id   AF-A0A2U3N6E0-F1
#
_cell.length_a   1.000
_cell.length_b   1.000
_cell.length_c   1.000
_cell.angle_alpha   90.00
_cell.angle_beta   90.00
_cell.angle_gamma   90.00
#
_symmetry.space_group_name_H-M   'P 1'
#
loop_
_entity.id
_entity.type
_entity.pdbx_description
1 polymer ?
#
loop_
_entity_poly.entity_id
_entity_poly.type
_entity_poly.pdbx_seq_one_letter_code
_entity_poly.pdbx_strand_id
1 'polypeptide(L)'
;MSAGVSVTTESTGRADLDLDELRANLRQADPGVLVAVLAQLTGDAAVVDRFAPKISHVPDPPEQAGVTDPETAAALVEAVVAALRSPRPSGALPVDDLDLFARIAPVALGGTVGPEYLELLLEQGGFHPSRPVLPRTAKLPAGFKVVIIGAGIAGITAALACADAGIE
;
A
#
# COMPACT_ATOMS: atom_id res chain seq x y z
N MET A 1 23.60 11.61 -14.95
CA MET A 1 23.45 10.29 -14.33
C MET A 1 23.60 10.48 -12.84
N SER A 2 22.52 10.92 -12.18
CA SER A 2 22.51 11.05 -10.73
C SER A 2 22.31 9.64 -10.18
N ALA A 3 23.35 9.10 -9.55
CA ALA A 3 23.22 7.86 -8.80
C ALA A 3 22.19 8.13 -7.71
N GLY A 4 21.03 7.49 -7.80
CA GLY A 4 20.01 7.56 -6.77
C GLY A 4 20.67 7.28 -5.43
N VAL A 5 20.43 8.16 -4.46
CA VAL A 5 20.86 7.94 -3.08
C VAL A 5 20.30 6.58 -2.68
N SER A 6 21.20 5.62 -2.48
CA SER A 6 20.84 4.34 -1.91
C SER A 6 20.34 4.66 -0.51
N VAL A 7 19.01 4.59 -0.32
CA VAL A 7 18.42 4.56 1.01
C VAL A 7 18.95 3.28 1.61
N THR A 8 20.04 3.42 2.36
CA THR A 8 20.47 2.40 3.28
C THR A 8 19.32 2.29 4.26
N THR A 9 18.59 1.18 4.19
CA THR A 9 17.92 0.66 5.36
C THR A 9 19.04 0.35 6.36
N GLU A 10 19.53 1.40 7.03
CA GLU A 10 19.99 1.23 8.39
C GLU A 10 18.91 0.38 9.04
N SER A 11 19.31 -0.77 9.54
CA SER A 11 18.48 -1.53 10.46
C SER A 11 18.08 -0.52 11.52
N THR A 12 16.87 0.04 11.38
CA THR A 12 16.16 0.66 12.46
C THR A 12 16.10 -0.47 13.46
N GLY A 13 17.05 -0.46 14.39
CA GLY A 13 17.16 -1.49 15.42
C GLY A 13 15.75 -1.61 15.96
N ARG A 14 15.15 -2.78 15.78
CA ARG A 14 13.74 -3.02 16.04
C ARG A 14 13.52 -2.50 17.45
N ALA A 15 12.96 -1.30 17.58
CA ALA A 15 12.68 -0.72 18.88
C ALA A 15 11.89 -1.80 19.61
N ASP A 16 12.19 -2.01 20.89
CA ASP A 16 11.47 -3.01 21.67
C ASP A 16 9.98 -2.70 21.51
N LEU A 17 9.30 -3.51 20.71
CA LEU A 17 7.96 -3.22 20.22
C LEU A 17 7.05 -3.37 21.42
N ASP A 18 6.50 -2.26 21.91
CA ASP A 18 5.46 -2.32 22.93
C ASP A 18 4.23 -3.02 22.32
N LEU A 19 4.10 -4.30 22.65
CA LEU A 19 3.06 -5.15 22.10
C LEU A 19 1.68 -4.79 22.63
N ASP A 20 1.60 -4.19 23.81
CA ASP A 20 0.33 -3.78 24.40
C ASP A 20 -0.17 -2.50 23.74
N GLU A 21 0.73 -1.54 23.50
CA GLU A 21 0.45 -0.35 22.69
C GLU A 21 0.05 -0.75 21.25
N LEU A 22 0.82 -1.65 20.62
CA LEU A 22 0.53 -2.14 19.27
C LEU A 22 -0.87 -2.77 19.21
N ARG A 23 -1.22 -3.65 20.15
CA ARG A 23 -2.57 -4.25 20.22
C ARG A 23 -3.65 -3.21 20.44
N ALA A 24 -3.42 -2.23 21.32
CA ALA A 24 -4.38 -1.17 21.59
C ALA A 24 -4.69 -0.34 20.34
N ASN A 25 -3.68 -0.06 19.52
CA ASN A 25 -3.84 0.65 18.25
C ASN A 25 -4.50 -0.24 17.18
N LEU A 26 -4.07 -1.50 17.03
CA LEU A 26 -4.65 -2.42 16.05
C LEU A 26 -6.13 -2.71 16.32
N ARG A 27 -6.59 -2.72 17.59
CA ARG A 27 -8.02 -2.85 17.93
C ARG A 27 -8.89 -1.70 17.44
N GLN A 28 -8.30 -0.55 17.14
CA GLN A 28 -9.01 0.63 16.62
C GLN A 28 -8.93 0.71 15.09
N ALA A 29 -8.11 -0.13 14.45
CA ALA A 29 -7.92 -0.11 13.01
C ALA A 29 -9.10 -0.77 12.29
N ASP A 30 -9.29 -0.37 11.02
CA ASP A 30 -10.27 -0.96 10.14
C ASP A 30 -9.97 -2.46 9.92
N PRO A 31 -10.91 -3.38 10.21
CA PRO A 31 -10.67 -4.81 10.09
C PRO A 31 -10.50 -5.28 8.64
N GLY A 32 -11.11 -4.62 7.65
CA GLY A 32 -10.90 -4.90 6.23
C GLY A 32 -9.48 -4.54 5.79
N VAL A 33 -8.96 -3.40 6.26
CA VAL A 33 -7.56 -3.00 6.08
C VAL A 33 -6.62 -3.98 6.78
N LEU A 34 -6.94 -4.43 8.00
CA LEU A 34 -6.12 -5.43 8.71
C LEU A 34 -6.04 -6.77 7.98
N VAL A 35 -7.10 -7.21 7.28
CA VAL A 35 -7.06 -8.40 6.42
C VAL A 35 -6.03 -8.20 5.30
N ALA A 36 -6.06 -7.05 4.61
CA ALA A 36 -5.12 -6.74 3.53
C ALA A 36 -3.67 -6.67 4.04
N VAL A 37 -3.44 -6.00 5.17
CA VAL A 37 -2.13 -5.93 5.83
C VAL A 37 -1.63 -7.33 6.19
N LEU A 38 -2.47 -8.16 6.83
CA LEU A 38 -2.08 -9.51 7.22
C LEU A 38 -1.72 -10.38 6.01
N ALA A 39 -2.52 -10.32 4.95
CA ALA A 39 -2.27 -11.03 3.70
C ALA A 39 -0.95 -10.60 3.06
N GLN A 40 -0.60 -9.30 3.07
CA GLN A 40 0.66 -8.81 2.53
C GLN A 40 1.89 -9.09 3.41
N LEU A 41 1.74 -9.01 4.74
CA LEU A 41 2.82 -9.36 5.68
C LEU A 41 3.22 -10.83 5.53
N THR A 42 2.24 -11.70 5.29
CA THR A 42 2.43 -13.15 5.16
C THR A 42 2.66 -13.61 3.73
N GLY A 43 2.20 -12.85 2.73
CA GLY A 43 2.09 -13.27 1.33
C GLY A 43 1.19 -14.49 1.14
N ASP A 44 0.17 -14.65 1.99
CA ASP A 44 -0.74 -15.80 1.99
C ASP A 44 -2.16 -15.38 1.59
N ALA A 45 -2.61 -15.88 0.44
CA ALA A 45 -3.95 -15.61 -0.07
C ALA A 45 -5.06 -16.28 0.77
N ALA A 46 -4.74 -17.32 1.56
CA ALA A 46 -5.69 -17.98 2.45
C ALA A 46 -6.15 -17.08 3.60
N VAL A 47 -5.43 -15.99 3.89
CA VAL A 47 -5.89 -14.94 4.82
C VAL A 47 -7.21 -14.35 4.33
N VAL A 48 -7.33 -14.09 3.03
CA VAL A 48 -8.56 -13.57 2.43
C VAL A 48 -9.68 -14.59 2.55
N ASP A 49 -9.43 -15.86 2.22
CA ASP A 49 -10.42 -16.94 2.35
C ASP A 49 -10.97 -17.07 3.77
N ARG A 50 -10.10 -16.87 4.77
CA ARG A 50 -10.44 -17.01 6.18
C ARG A 50 -11.24 -15.83 6.74
N PHE A 51 -10.86 -14.60 6.38
CA PHE A 51 -11.36 -13.41 7.07
C PHE A 51 -12.30 -12.55 6.22
N ALA A 52 -12.11 -12.46 4.91
CA ALA A 52 -12.95 -11.60 4.06
C ALA A 52 -14.46 -11.90 4.17
N PRO A 53 -14.92 -13.17 4.25
CA PRO A 53 -16.34 -13.47 4.44
C PRO A 53 -16.94 -12.97 5.77
N LYS A 54 -16.09 -12.57 6.72
CA LYS A 54 -16.47 -12.07 8.05
C LYS A 54 -16.38 -10.55 8.17
N ILE A 55 -15.96 -9.88 7.09
CA ILE A 55 -15.94 -8.43 7.00
C ILE A 55 -17.19 -8.00 6.23
N SER A 56 -17.96 -7.11 6.83
CA SER A 56 -18.95 -6.31 6.11
C SER A 56 -18.52 -4.85 6.12
N HIS A 57 -19.23 -4.01 5.37
CA HIS A 57 -18.89 -2.59 5.23
C HIS A 57 -20.09 -1.72 5.53
N VAL A 58 -19.83 -0.58 6.18
CA VAL A 58 -20.82 0.45 6.46
C VAL A 58 -20.38 1.78 5.86
N PRO A 59 -21.34 2.66 5.46
CA PRO A 59 -20.98 3.97 4.93
C PRO A 59 -20.19 4.82 5.92
N ASP A 60 -19.01 5.29 5.50
CA ASP A 60 -18.18 6.25 6.25
C ASP A 60 -17.58 7.28 5.27
N PRO A 61 -18.38 8.26 4.80
CA PRO A 61 -17.99 9.13 3.70
C PRO A 61 -16.65 9.86 3.97
N PRO A 62 -15.73 9.92 2.99
CA PRO A 62 -15.89 9.57 1.57
C PRO A 62 -15.68 8.08 1.24
N GLU A 63 -15.46 7.22 2.24
CA GLU A 63 -15.04 5.82 2.11
C GLU A 63 -16.12 4.84 2.61
N GLN A 64 -15.73 3.57 2.81
CA GLN A 64 -16.51 2.55 3.50
C GLN A 64 -15.66 2.01 4.65
N ALA A 65 -16.22 1.95 5.86
CA ALA A 65 -15.55 1.35 7.00
C ALA A 65 -15.88 -0.15 7.06
N GLY A 66 -14.85 -0.98 7.13
CA GLY A 66 -14.95 -2.40 7.46
C GLY A 66 -15.44 -2.59 8.90
N VAL A 67 -16.34 -3.54 9.09
CA VAL A 67 -16.84 -3.95 10.41
C VAL A 67 -16.84 -5.47 10.51
N THR A 68 -16.61 -5.96 11.72
CA THR A 68 -16.62 -7.40 12.01
C THR A 68 -16.98 -7.62 13.48
N ASP A 69 -17.25 -8.86 13.86
CA ASP A 69 -17.55 -9.21 15.24
C ASP A 69 -16.29 -9.13 16.13
N PRO A 70 -16.44 -8.94 17.46
CA PRO A 70 -15.30 -8.78 18.36
C PRO A 70 -14.32 -9.97 18.39
N GLU A 71 -14.80 -11.20 18.15
CA GLU A 71 -13.94 -12.39 18.15
C GLU A 71 -13.05 -12.39 16.90
N THR A 72 -13.63 -12.11 15.73
CA THR A 72 -12.90 -11.96 14.48
C THR A 72 -11.89 -10.81 14.55
N ALA A 73 -12.27 -9.66 15.11
CA ALA A 73 -11.37 -8.53 15.31
C ALA A 73 -10.17 -8.89 16.20
N ALA A 74 -10.42 -9.53 17.36
CA ALA A 74 -9.34 -9.99 18.24
C ALA A 74 -8.41 -11.01 17.54
N ALA A 75 -8.98 -11.95 16.77
CA ALA A 75 -8.19 -12.94 16.03
C ALA A 75 -7.31 -12.30 14.94
N LEU A 76 -7.81 -11.27 14.25
CA LEU A 76 -7.04 -10.51 13.27
C LEU A 76 -5.88 -9.76 13.92
N VAL A 77 -6.13 -9.06 15.03
CA VAL A 77 -5.10 -8.33 15.77
C VAL A 77 -3.96 -9.25 16.19
N GLU A 78 -4.28 -10.40 16.83
CA GLU A 78 -3.22 -11.34 17.24
C GLU A 78 -2.49 -11.96 16.05
N ALA A 79 -3.18 -12.21 14.94
CA ALA A 79 -2.53 -12.71 13.72
C ALA A 79 -1.56 -11.69 13.13
N VAL A 80 -1.91 -10.39 13.09
CA VAL A 80 -1.01 -9.31 12.64
C VAL A 80 0.19 -9.18 13.57
N VAL A 81 -0.02 -9.19 14.90
CA VAL A 81 1.07 -9.15 15.88
C VAL A 81 2.00 -10.35 15.71
N ALA A 82 1.47 -11.56 15.50
CA ALA A 82 2.27 -12.75 15.26
C ALA A 82 3.07 -12.67 13.95
N ALA A 83 2.46 -12.18 12.87
CA ALA A 83 3.12 -11.97 11.58
C ALA A 83 4.26 -10.95 11.70
N LEU A 84 4.03 -9.82 12.38
CA LEU A 84 5.04 -8.79 12.60
C LEU A 84 6.21 -9.25 13.44
N ARG A 85 6.09 -10.30 14.25
CA ARG A 85 7.18 -10.86 15.06
C ARG A 85 7.96 -11.97 14.35
N SER A 86 7.41 -12.51 13.28
CA SER A 86 7.99 -13.62 12.53
C SER A 86 8.67 -13.11 11.25
N PRO A 87 9.75 -13.74 10.79
CA PRO A 87 10.23 -13.49 9.43
C PRO A 87 9.13 -13.84 8.43
N ARG A 88 9.03 -13.07 7.34
CA ARG A 88 8.13 -13.41 6.25
C ARG A 88 8.49 -14.79 5.67
N PRO A 89 7.51 -15.69 5.43
CA PRO A 89 7.78 -17.02 4.88
C PRO A 89 8.53 -16.96 3.55
N SER A 90 9.44 -17.90 3.30
CA SER A 90 10.24 -17.93 2.06
C SER A 90 9.43 -18.23 0.79
N GLY A 91 8.26 -18.86 0.94
CA GLY A 91 7.31 -19.13 -0.15
C GLY A 91 6.17 -18.11 -0.23
N ALA A 92 6.26 -16.99 0.49
CA ALA A 92 5.27 -15.93 0.46
C ALA A 92 5.17 -15.32 -0.94
N LEU A 93 3.95 -15.04 -1.40
CA LEU A 93 3.74 -14.25 -2.61
C LEU A 93 4.43 -12.88 -2.48
N PRO A 94 4.91 -12.27 -3.58
CA PRO A 94 5.43 -10.91 -3.58
C PRO A 94 4.44 -9.89 -2.99
N VAL A 95 4.94 -8.76 -2.45
CA VAL A 95 4.07 -7.69 -1.90
C VAL A 95 3.17 -7.04 -2.95
N ASP A 96 3.65 -7.06 -4.19
CA ASP A 96 3.07 -6.48 -5.39
C ASP A 96 2.49 -7.56 -6.32
N ASP A 97 2.25 -8.77 -5.80
CA ASP A 97 1.58 -9.83 -6.53
C ASP A 97 0.16 -9.38 -6.92
N LEU A 98 -0.10 -9.26 -8.22
CA LEU A 98 -1.32 -8.66 -8.75
C LEU A 98 -2.56 -9.49 -8.39
N ASP A 99 -2.44 -10.82 -8.38
CA ASP A 99 -3.54 -11.73 -8.06
C ASP A 99 -3.91 -11.63 -6.57
N LEU A 100 -2.91 -11.59 -5.67
CA LEU A 100 -3.16 -11.32 -4.26
C LEU A 100 -3.76 -9.92 -4.06
N PHE A 101 -3.23 -8.90 -4.77
CA PHE A 101 -3.71 -7.53 -4.66
C PHE A 101 -5.19 -7.40 -5.09
N ALA A 102 -5.57 -8.08 -6.17
CA ALA A 102 -6.95 -8.16 -6.64
C ALA A 102 -7.91 -8.76 -5.60
N ARG A 103 -7.42 -9.65 -4.74
CA ARG A 103 -8.21 -10.27 -3.68
C ARG A 103 -8.35 -9.39 -2.44
N ILE A 104 -7.33 -8.60 -2.09
CA ILE A 104 -7.33 -7.79 -0.87
C ILE A 104 -7.93 -6.40 -1.08
N ALA A 105 -7.77 -5.79 -2.25
CA ALA A 105 -8.22 -4.42 -2.50
C ALA A 105 -9.73 -4.23 -2.29
N PRO A 106 -10.62 -5.13 -2.76
CA PRO A 106 -12.05 -5.01 -2.49
C PRO A 106 -12.42 -5.09 -1.00
N VAL A 107 -11.66 -5.88 -0.23
CA VAL A 107 -11.89 -6.06 1.21
C VAL A 107 -11.48 -4.82 1.98
N ALA A 108 -10.35 -4.21 1.62
CA ALA A 108 -9.85 -2.98 2.24
C ALA A 108 -10.68 -1.76 1.87
N LEU A 109 -11.20 -1.68 0.64
CA LEU A 109 -11.95 -0.52 0.14
C LEU A 109 -13.47 -0.62 0.31
N GLY A 110 -13.99 -1.80 0.66
CA GLY A 110 -15.42 -2.03 0.82
C GLY A 110 -16.25 -1.95 -0.46
N GLY A 111 -15.64 -2.23 -1.61
CA GLY A 111 -16.28 -2.11 -2.91
C GLY A 111 -15.60 -2.94 -3.99
N THR A 112 -16.26 -3.07 -5.14
CA THR A 112 -15.69 -3.77 -6.29
C THR A 112 -14.54 -2.97 -6.89
N VAL A 113 -13.41 -3.63 -7.16
CA VAL A 113 -12.26 -3.04 -7.84
C VAL A 113 -12.12 -3.70 -9.21
N GLY A 114 -12.23 -2.90 -10.28
CA GLY A 114 -12.01 -3.38 -11.64
C GLY A 114 -10.53 -3.73 -11.89
N PRO A 115 -10.21 -4.76 -12.68
CA PRO A 115 -8.84 -5.15 -12.97
C PRO A 115 -7.99 -4.02 -13.57
N GLU A 116 -8.61 -3.10 -14.31
CA GLU A 116 -7.98 -1.92 -14.89
C GLU A 116 -7.44 -0.92 -13.86
N TYR A 117 -7.90 -0.97 -12.60
CA TYR A 117 -7.46 -0.09 -11.53
C TYR A 117 -6.35 -0.69 -10.66
N LEU A 118 -6.05 -1.99 -10.78
CA LEU A 118 -5.14 -2.68 -9.86
C LEU A 118 -3.71 -2.13 -9.95
N GLU A 119 -3.17 -1.98 -11.16
CA GLU A 119 -1.84 -1.38 -11.39
C GLU A 119 -1.76 0.06 -10.88
N LEU A 120 -2.82 0.85 -11.09
CA LEU A 120 -2.92 2.20 -10.56
C LEU A 120 -2.88 2.20 -9.03
N LEU A 121 -3.65 1.31 -8.39
CA LEU A 121 -3.71 1.20 -6.93
C LEU A 121 -2.41 0.67 -6.33
N LEU A 122 -1.68 -0.23 -7.02
CA LEU A 122 -0.33 -0.63 -6.62
C LEU A 122 0.64 0.55 -6.67
N GLU A 123 0.57 1.38 -7.71
CA GLU A 123 1.37 2.61 -7.82
C GLU A 123 1.00 3.62 -6.72
N GLN A 124 -0.29 3.95 -6.55
CA GLN A 124 -0.74 4.92 -5.55
C GLN A 124 -0.53 4.42 -4.11
N GLY A 125 -0.60 3.10 -3.88
CA GLY A 125 -0.31 2.46 -2.61
C GLY A 125 1.18 2.38 -2.29
N GLY A 126 2.07 2.82 -3.20
CA GLY A 126 3.51 2.85 -3.01
C GLY A 126 4.20 1.48 -3.19
N PHE A 127 3.50 0.47 -3.71
CA PHE A 127 4.10 -0.82 -4.08
C PHE A 127 4.99 -0.72 -5.32
N HIS A 128 4.69 0.26 -6.17
CA HIS A 128 5.49 0.60 -7.33
C HIS A 128 5.87 2.07 -7.33
N PRO A 129 7.09 2.43 -7.77
CA PRO A 129 7.38 3.81 -8.13
C PRO A 129 6.51 4.21 -9.31
N SER A 130 6.30 5.51 -9.51
CA SER A 130 5.50 5.98 -10.65
C SER A 130 6.09 5.51 -11.98
N ARG A 131 5.27 4.86 -12.81
CA ARG A 131 5.70 4.28 -14.10
C ARG A 131 5.14 5.10 -15.26
N PRO A 132 5.95 5.41 -16.30
CA PRO A 132 5.43 6.00 -17.51
C PRO A 132 4.46 5.03 -18.19
N VAL A 133 3.19 5.41 -18.32
CA VAL A 133 2.18 4.64 -19.08
C VAL A 133 2.35 4.78 -20.60
N LEU A 134 3.16 5.76 -21.03
CA LEU A 134 3.51 5.97 -22.44
C LEU A 134 5.00 5.72 -22.68
N PRO A 135 5.36 5.05 -23.79
CA PRO A 135 6.76 4.89 -24.20
C PRO A 135 7.47 6.25 -24.31
N ARG A 136 8.61 6.39 -23.63
CA ARG A 136 9.51 7.56 -23.77
C ARG A 136 10.40 7.40 -25.01
N THR A 137 9.79 7.36 -26.20
CA THR A 137 10.47 7.08 -27.47
C THR A 137 11.06 8.31 -28.15
N ALA A 138 10.74 9.51 -27.66
CA ALA A 138 11.23 10.77 -28.20
C ALA A 138 12.18 11.47 -27.23
N LYS A 139 13.18 12.17 -27.77
CA LYS A 139 13.97 13.13 -27.00
C LYS A 139 13.20 14.44 -26.92
N LEU A 140 13.20 15.03 -25.73
CA LEU A 140 12.70 16.40 -25.56
C LEU A 140 13.56 17.37 -26.40
N PRO A 141 12.95 18.41 -26.99
CA PRO A 141 13.70 19.48 -27.65
C PRO A 141 14.71 20.12 -26.70
N ALA A 142 15.85 20.57 -27.24
CA ALA A 142 16.83 21.31 -26.45
C ALA A 142 16.19 22.60 -25.89
N GLY A 143 16.35 22.84 -24.59
CA GLY A 143 15.82 24.02 -23.91
C GLY A 143 14.30 24.00 -23.68
N PHE A 144 13.66 22.81 -23.69
CA PHE A 144 12.26 22.67 -23.28
C PHE A 144 12.08 23.10 -21.82
N LYS A 145 11.12 23.99 -21.56
CA LYS A 145 10.82 24.54 -20.22
C LYS A 145 9.35 24.33 -19.88
N VAL A 146 9.06 24.11 -18.59
CA VAL A 146 7.70 23.94 -18.07
C VAL A 146 7.39 25.01 -17.03
N VAL A 147 6.28 25.70 -17.19
CA VAL A 147 5.73 26.60 -16.16
C VAL A 147 4.62 25.86 -15.41
N ILE A 148 4.77 25.69 -14.11
CA ILE A 148 3.78 25.05 -13.24
C ILE A 148 2.95 26.13 -12.55
N ILE A 149 1.64 26.13 -12.81
CA ILE A 149 0.70 27.07 -12.19
C ILE A 149 0.10 26.42 -10.94
N GLY A 150 0.57 26.84 -9.77
CA GLY A 150 0.13 26.36 -8.46
C GLY A 150 1.23 25.63 -7.70
N ALA A 151 1.41 25.97 -6.42
CA ALA A 151 2.46 25.43 -5.54
C ALA A 151 1.89 24.56 -4.39
N GLY A 152 0.74 23.92 -4.61
CA GLY A 152 0.24 22.87 -3.73
C GLY A 152 0.98 21.54 -3.96
N ILE A 153 0.56 20.47 -3.27
CA ILE A 153 1.18 19.14 -3.36
C ILE A 153 1.33 18.68 -4.82
N ALA A 154 0.28 18.80 -5.62
CA ALA A 154 0.32 18.44 -7.05
C ALA A 154 1.38 19.24 -7.84
N GLY A 155 1.50 20.55 -7.57
CA GLY A 155 2.47 21.41 -8.24
C GLY A 155 3.91 21.08 -7.84
N ILE A 156 4.14 20.81 -6.55
CA ILE A 156 5.45 20.40 -6.03
C ILE A 156 5.85 19.04 -6.61
N THR A 157 4.95 18.06 -6.62
CA THR A 157 5.21 16.74 -7.23
C THR A 157 5.51 16.86 -8.73
N ALA A 158 4.78 17.71 -9.45
CA ALA A 158 5.07 17.98 -10.87
C ALA A 158 6.45 18.62 -11.07
N ALA A 159 6.85 19.54 -10.19
CA ALA A 159 8.17 20.18 -10.24
C ALA A 159 9.30 19.19 -10.00
N LEU A 160 9.13 18.29 -9.01
CA LEU A 160 10.08 17.20 -8.76
C LEU A 160 10.19 16.26 -9.96
N ALA A 161 9.07 15.86 -10.57
CA ALA A 161 9.06 15.02 -11.77
C ALA A 161 9.73 15.70 -12.98
N CYS A 162 9.57 17.02 -13.14
CA CYS A 162 10.28 17.79 -14.17
C CYS A 162 11.79 17.81 -13.91
N ALA A 163 12.20 18.05 -12.66
CA ALA A 163 13.61 18.04 -12.27
C ALA A 163 14.27 16.67 -12.51
N ASP A 164 13.60 15.58 -12.13
CA ASP A 164 14.06 14.20 -12.38
C ASP A 164 14.17 13.88 -13.88
N ALA A 165 13.33 14.50 -14.71
CA ALA A 165 13.40 14.41 -16.16
C ALA A 165 14.45 15.36 -16.80
N GLY A 166 15.12 16.20 -16.01
CA GLY A 166 16.07 17.21 -16.49
C GLY A 166 15.42 18.39 -17.20
N ILE A 167 14.17 18.69 -16.86
CA ILE A 167 13.38 19.80 -17.40
C ILE A 167 13.46 20.99 -16.45
N GLU A 168 13.67 22.18 -17.02
CA GLU A 168 13.65 23.47 -16.30
C GLU A 168 12.22 23.96 -16.09
#